data_AF-A0A0L0LUE8-F1
#
_entry.id   AF-A0A0L0LUE8-F1
#
_cell.length_a   1.000
_cell.length_b   1.000
_cell.length_c   1.000
_cell.angle_alpha   90.00
_cell.angle_beta   90.00
_cell.angle_gamma   90.00
#
_symmetry.space_group_name_H-M   'P 1'
#
loop_
_entity.id
_entity.type
_entity.pdbx_description
1 polymer ?
#
loop_
_entity_poly.entity_id
_entity_poly.type
_entity_poly.pdbx_seq_one_letter_code
_entity_poly.pdbx_strand_id
1 'polypeptide(L)'
;MKPLFPGRRFSFLRLFIAILCIALVAAGTWSWITFTRTAAKKLPEPWFGGYVDVTATPSYEFESKVGNVYRNVILGFVTAGDGCRPSWGGYYTLDEAASTLDLDSRIAQTYKTDRTVTVSFGGQNGTELASACTDVDALADAYQQVIDRYHVTSLDFDIENTNLDGYSETATRRAQAVAKLIANGKAKNKGKDDTSHDLTISLTLPADAKGLTTQGMQTVNAFLDAGVTLSTVNLMTMDFNVASTSITQSTLIKSSLNAAHAQYKTLLYSRGKLFSDHQIWELLGATVLIGQNDTKNEYFTLDNAREINTFALETSLGHLSMWSLNRDQQCGENYTNTNTLKTFCSGMKQTDGEFATTLGSGFRGTPGTLVDFDNARWNSSQQAYPTWEPDVLYKQGDKVIWNGNIYESLGNNENKQPDSAEEGPNAPWRIIGPVL
;
A
#
# COMPACT_ATOMS: atom_id res chain seq x y z
N MET A 1 13.91 59.58 -50.50
CA MET A 1 13.58 59.31 -49.08
C MET A 1 14.87 59.39 -48.27
N LYS A 2 14.97 60.30 -47.29
CA LYS A 2 16.13 60.30 -46.37
C LYS A 2 16.07 59.04 -45.50
N PRO A 3 17.16 58.28 -45.32
CA PRO A 3 17.15 57.16 -44.38
C PRO A 3 16.82 57.70 -43.00
N LEU A 4 15.79 57.14 -42.36
CA LEU A 4 15.23 57.63 -41.09
C LEU A 4 16.27 57.68 -39.95
N PHE A 5 17.44 57.00 -40.08
CA PHE A 5 18.53 57.03 -39.11
C PHE A 5 19.93 56.88 -39.78
N PRO A 6 20.57 57.97 -40.23
CA PRO A 6 21.92 57.92 -40.78
C PRO A 6 22.95 57.61 -39.68
N GLY A 7 23.81 56.59 -39.88
CA GLY A 7 24.97 56.32 -39.01
C GLY A 7 24.81 55.20 -37.98
N ARG A 8 23.64 54.56 -37.83
CA ARG A 8 23.50 53.37 -36.97
C ARG A 8 23.84 52.09 -37.73
N ARG A 9 24.97 51.46 -37.41
CA ARG A 9 25.32 50.10 -37.87
C ARG A 9 24.61 49.06 -37.00
N PHE A 10 24.11 47.99 -37.62
CA PHE A 10 23.53 46.85 -36.91
C PHE A 10 24.59 46.25 -35.97
N SER A 11 24.27 46.12 -34.68
CA SER A 11 25.19 45.56 -33.68
C SER A 11 24.76 44.14 -33.34
N PHE A 12 25.49 43.16 -33.88
CA PHE A 12 25.28 41.75 -33.57
C PHE A 12 25.39 41.45 -32.07
N LEU A 13 26.23 42.19 -31.33
CA LEU A 13 26.33 42.09 -29.87
C LEU A 13 25.03 42.50 -29.17
N ARG A 14 24.42 43.62 -29.56
CA ARG A 14 23.14 44.07 -28.98
C ARG A 14 22.00 43.11 -29.32
N LEU A 15 21.98 42.57 -30.53
CA LEU A 15 21.03 41.53 -30.90
C LEU A 15 21.22 40.27 -30.06
N PHE A 16 22.47 39.81 -29.90
CA PHE A 16 22.78 38.64 -29.07
C PHE A 16 22.35 38.84 -27.61
N ILE A 17 22.66 39.99 -27.01
CA ILE A 17 22.22 40.31 -25.64
C ILE A 17 20.68 40.35 -25.56
N ALA A 18 20.00 40.95 -26.54
CA ALA A 18 18.54 40.98 -26.56
C ALA A 18 17.93 39.57 -26.66
N ILE A 19 18.48 38.71 -27.53
CA ILE A 19 18.06 37.30 -27.66
C ILE A 19 18.32 36.54 -26.37
N LEU A 20 19.48 36.72 -25.74
CA LEU A 20 19.81 36.09 -24.47
C LEU A 20 18.85 36.51 -23.36
N CYS A 21 18.54 37.81 -23.24
CA CYS A 21 17.56 38.31 -22.28
C CYS A 21 16.17 37.72 -22.53
N ILE A 22 15.72 37.65 -23.79
CA ILE A 22 14.44 37.03 -24.15
C ILE A 22 14.45 35.54 -23.77
N ALA A 23 15.54 34.82 -24.06
CA ALA A 23 15.68 33.40 -23.71
C ALA A 23 15.65 33.18 -22.20
N LEU A 24 16.33 34.02 -21.41
CA LEU A 24 16.31 33.94 -19.95
C LEU A 24 14.93 34.27 -19.36
N VAL A 25 14.22 35.27 -19.90
CA VAL A 25 12.85 35.59 -19.49
C VAL A 25 11.90 34.46 -19.87
N ALA A 26 12.02 33.90 -21.07
CA ALA A 26 11.22 32.76 -21.52
C ALA A 26 11.47 31.51 -20.64
N ALA A 27 12.74 31.21 -20.33
CA ALA A 27 13.11 30.12 -19.43
C ALA A 27 12.59 30.35 -18.00
N GLY A 28 12.75 31.57 -17.47
CA GLY A 28 12.27 31.93 -16.14
C GLY A 28 10.74 31.85 -16.02
N THR A 29 10.01 32.36 -17.02
CA THR A 29 8.54 32.27 -17.07
C THR A 29 8.05 30.84 -17.26
N TRP A 30 8.69 30.03 -18.11
CA TRP A 30 8.38 28.62 -18.26
C TRP A 30 8.61 27.83 -16.96
N SER A 31 9.75 28.04 -16.30
CA SER A 31 10.05 27.43 -14.98
C SER A 31 9.05 27.87 -13.91
N TRP A 32 8.64 29.14 -13.90
CA TRP A 32 7.62 29.63 -12.99
C TRP A 32 6.24 29.01 -13.24
N ILE A 33 5.81 28.90 -14.51
CA ILE A 33 4.53 28.28 -14.88
C ILE A 33 4.52 26.78 -14.55
N THR A 34 5.61 26.06 -14.82
CA THR A 34 5.73 24.63 -14.51
C THR A 34 5.76 24.38 -13.00
N PHE A 35 6.50 25.20 -12.25
CA PHE A 35 6.48 25.19 -10.79
C PHE A 35 5.07 25.44 -10.24
N THR A 36 4.43 26.55 -10.63
CA THR A 36 3.09 26.89 -10.13
C THR A 36 2.05 25.83 -10.47
N ARG A 37 2.09 25.22 -11.67
CA ARG A 37 1.19 24.11 -12.02
C ARG A 37 1.41 22.87 -11.18
N THR A 38 2.67 22.50 -10.93
CA THR A 38 3.02 21.32 -10.14
C THR A 38 2.69 21.54 -8.67
N ALA A 39 3.09 22.70 -8.12
CA ALA A 39 2.83 23.11 -6.74
C ALA A 39 1.35 23.32 -6.41
N ALA A 40 0.53 23.71 -7.40
CA ALA A 40 -0.91 23.88 -7.22
C ALA A 40 -1.72 22.57 -7.34
N LYS A 41 -1.09 21.46 -7.74
CA LYS A 41 -1.79 20.17 -7.85
C LYS A 41 -2.10 19.67 -6.44
N LYS A 42 -3.40 19.57 -6.11
CA LYS A 42 -3.87 18.90 -4.90
C LYS A 42 -3.58 17.40 -5.02
N LEU A 43 -2.83 16.86 -4.05
CA LEU A 43 -2.60 15.42 -3.93
C LEU A 43 -3.74 14.77 -3.12
N PRO A 44 -3.92 13.44 -3.21
CA PRO A 44 -4.89 12.72 -2.39
C PRO A 44 -4.67 12.99 -0.91
N GLU A 45 -5.74 12.93 -0.12
CA GLU A 45 -5.63 13.11 1.32
C GLU A 45 -4.76 12.00 1.94
N PRO A 46 -3.92 12.32 2.94
CA PRO A 46 -3.16 11.32 3.67
C PRO A 46 -4.03 10.21 4.24
N TRP A 47 -3.53 8.98 4.15
CA TRP A 47 -4.27 7.80 4.60
C TRP A 47 -3.45 6.86 5.48
N PHE A 48 -4.16 6.10 6.31
CA PHE A 48 -3.60 4.99 7.08
C PHE A 48 -4.23 3.68 6.61
N GLY A 49 -3.44 2.62 6.51
CA GLY A 49 -3.94 1.26 6.34
C GLY A 49 -2.88 0.25 6.75
N GLY A 50 -3.24 -0.73 7.59
CA GLY A 50 -2.29 -1.74 8.06
C GLY A 50 -2.16 -2.91 7.09
N TYR A 51 -0.99 -3.55 7.08
CA TYR A 51 -0.78 -4.80 6.36
C TYR A 51 -1.51 -5.96 7.06
N VAL A 52 -2.06 -6.86 6.26
CA VAL A 52 -2.64 -8.13 6.69
C VAL A 52 -1.92 -9.25 5.94
N ASP A 53 -1.27 -10.16 6.67
CA ASP A 53 -0.89 -11.44 6.12
C ASP A 53 -2.14 -12.32 6.03
N VAL A 54 -2.67 -12.49 4.81
CA VAL A 54 -3.89 -13.27 4.57
C VAL A 54 -3.66 -14.78 4.61
N THR A 55 -2.39 -15.20 4.62
CA THR A 55 -1.97 -16.61 4.69
C THR A 55 -1.61 -17.05 6.12
N ALA A 56 -1.48 -16.09 7.04
CA ALA A 56 -1.17 -16.36 8.43
C ALA A 56 -2.27 -17.18 9.14
N THR A 57 -1.83 -18.06 10.04
CA THR A 57 -2.70 -18.78 10.97
C THR A 57 -2.37 -18.37 12.42
N PRO A 58 -3.36 -17.98 13.24
CA PRO A 58 -4.79 -17.81 12.88
C PRO A 58 -5.01 -16.66 11.89
N SER A 59 -6.08 -16.76 11.09
CA SER A 59 -6.45 -15.73 10.11
C SER A 59 -6.89 -14.45 10.82
N TYR A 60 -6.43 -13.30 10.33
CA TYR A 60 -6.90 -12.00 10.80
C TYR A 60 -8.18 -11.60 10.07
N GLU A 61 -9.23 -11.25 10.83
CA GLU A 61 -10.59 -10.97 10.36
C GLU A 61 -10.75 -9.55 9.78
N PHE A 62 -9.97 -9.21 8.74
CA PHE A 62 -9.98 -7.86 8.17
C PHE A 62 -11.34 -7.42 7.62
N GLU A 63 -12.18 -8.37 7.21
CA GLU A 63 -13.52 -8.15 6.68
C GLU A 63 -14.51 -7.68 7.76
N SER A 64 -14.31 -8.09 9.01
CA SER A 64 -15.25 -7.84 10.12
C SER A 64 -14.89 -6.60 10.94
N LYS A 65 -13.60 -6.24 10.98
CA LYS A 65 -13.11 -5.07 11.72
C LYS A 65 -13.51 -3.77 11.01
N VAL A 66 -14.34 -2.96 11.66
CA VAL A 66 -14.88 -1.69 11.11
C VAL A 66 -14.42 -0.47 11.91
N GLY A 67 -14.53 0.70 11.30
CA GLY A 67 -14.12 1.99 11.88
C GLY A 67 -13.04 2.68 11.04
N ASN A 68 -12.80 3.96 11.33
CA ASN A 68 -11.95 4.81 10.48
C ASN A 68 -10.51 4.26 10.33
N VAL A 69 -9.95 3.63 11.37
CA VAL A 69 -8.58 3.08 11.33
C VAL A 69 -8.46 1.77 10.56
N TYR A 70 -9.58 1.11 10.27
CA TYR A 70 -9.63 -0.08 9.42
C TYR A 70 -10.15 0.25 8.01
N ARG A 71 -10.36 1.53 7.69
CA ARG A 71 -10.95 1.96 6.41
C ARG A 71 -10.17 1.49 5.19
N ASN A 72 -8.86 1.36 5.33
CA ASN A 72 -7.97 0.88 4.28
C ASN A 72 -7.18 -0.31 4.82
N VAL A 73 -7.09 -1.38 4.04
CA VAL A 73 -6.29 -2.56 4.37
C VAL A 73 -5.35 -2.89 3.22
N ILE A 74 -4.14 -3.35 3.56
CA ILE A 74 -3.13 -3.77 2.59
C ILE A 74 -2.95 -5.28 2.73
N LEU A 75 -3.36 -6.05 1.72
CA LEU A 75 -3.33 -7.50 1.75
C LEU A 75 -2.00 -8.00 1.19
N GLY A 76 -1.22 -8.64 2.05
CA GLY A 76 0.11 -9.19 1.75
C GLY A 76 0.11 -10.73 1.80
N PHE A 77 0.83 -11.43 0.93
CA PHE A 77 1.44 -10.94 -0.31
C PHE A 77 1.14 -11.89 -1.47
N VAL A 78 1.02 -11.31 -2.67
CA VAL A 78 1.00 -12.08 -3.91
C VAL A 78 2.42 -12.27 -4.41
N THR A 79 2.81 -13.52 -4.58
CA THR A 79 4.09 -13.97 -5.13
C THR A 79 3.84 -14.95 -6.28
N ALA A 80 4.91 -15.51 -6.84
CA ALA A 80 4.84 -16.56 -7.85
C ALA A 80 4.58 -17.92 -7.19
N GLY A 81 3.58 -18.65 -7.70
CA GLY A 81 3.40 -20.07 -7.44
C GLY A 81 4.18 -20.91 -8.46
N ASP A 82 3.48 -21.80 -9.17
CA ASP A 82 4.09 -22.58 -10.26
C ASP A 82 4.42 -21.69 -11.46
N GLY A 83 5.69 -21.33 -11.60
CA GLY A 83 6.17 -20.47 -12.69
C GLY A 83 5.62 -19.04 -12.58
N CYS A 84 5.29 -18.42 -13.72
CA CYS A 84 4.73 -17.06 -13.78
C CYS A 84 3.21 -17.05 -13.49
N ARG A 85 2.80 -17.60 -12.35
CA ARG A 85 1.39 -17.64 -11.92
C ARG A 85 1.22 -16.94 -10.57
N PRO A 86 0.32 -15.96 -10.44
CA PRO A 86 0.08 -15.27 -9.17
C PRO A 86 -0.50 -16.24 -8.14
N SER A 87 0.04 -16.17 -6.92
CA SER A 87 -0.36 -17.00 -5.78
C SER A 87 -0.18 -16.22 -4.48
N TRP A 88 -1.08 -16.39 -3.52
CA TRP A 88 -0.93 -15.85 -2.17
C TRP A 88 0.13 -16.64 -1.41
N GLY A 89 1.23 -15.96 -1.07
CA GLY A 89 2.42 -16.53 -0.42
C GLY A 89 3.15 -17.62 -1.21
N GLY A 90 2.74 -17.91 -2.45
CA GLY A 90 3.21 -19.06 -3.23
C GLY A 90 2.56 -20.39 -2.82
N TYR A 91 1.57 -20.34 -1.91
CA TYR A 91 0.90 -21.52 -1.35
C TYR A 91 -0.51 -21.73 -1.92
N TYR A 92 -1.24 -20.64 -2.13
CA TYR A 92 -2.62 -20.68 -2.59
C TYR A 92 -2.72 -19.99 -3.94
N THR A 93 -3.20 -20.71 -4.94
CA THR A 93 -3.65 -20.09 -6.19
C THR A 93 -4.83 -19.15 -5.92
N LEU A 94 -5.18 -18.28 -6.87
CA LEU A 94 -6.33 -17.38 -6.66
C LEU A 94 -7.64 -18.15 -6.39
N ASP A 95 -7.82 -19.32 -7.02
CA ASP A 95 -8.99 -20.19 -6.80
C ASP A 95 -8.94 -20.92 -5.44
N GLU A 96 -7.75 -21.38 -5.02
CA GLU A 96 -7.56 -21.98 -3.69
C GLU A 96 -7.71 -20.94 -2.57
N ALA A 97 -7.24 -19.71 -2.78
CA ALA A 97 -7.45 -18.61 -1.84
C ALA A 97 -8.95 -18.28 -1.72
N ALA A 98 -9.69 -18.32 -2.83
CA ALA A 98 -11.14 -18.15 -2.81
C ALA A 98 -11.84 -19.25 -1.98
N SER A 99 -11.44 -20.51 -2.16
CA SER A 99 -12.12 -21.66 -1.54
C SER A 99 -11.65 -22.01 -0.12
N THR A 100 -10.39 -21.72 0.21
CA THR A 100 -9.76 -22.11 1.49
C THR A 100 -9.71 -20.95 2.47
N LEU A 101 -9.47 -19.73 1.99
CA LEU A 101 -9.31 -18.53 2.81
C LEU A 101 -10.53 -17.60 2.76
N ASP A 102 -11.54 -17.97 1.96
CA ASP A 102 -12.71 -17.16 1.61
C ASP A 102 -12.37 -15.77 1.07
N LEU A 103 -11.19 -15.65 0.45
CA LEU A 103 -10.57 -14.34 0.27
C LEU A 103 -11.41 -13.40 -0.61
N ASP A 104 -12.04 -13.95 -1.64
CA ASP A 104 -12.94 -13.21 -2.52
C ASP A 104 -14.16 -12.65 -1.79
N SER A 105 -14.87 -13.49 -1.02
CA SER A 105 -16.00 -13.05 -0.21
C SER A 105 -15.59 -12.03 0.85
N ARG A 106 -14.41 -12.19 1.46
CA ARG A 106 -13.89 -11.27 2.48
C ARG A 106 -13.51 -9.91 1.91
N ILE A 107 -12.91 -9.89 0.71
CA ILE A 107 -12.63 -8.65 -0.04
C ILE A 107 -13.95 -7.99 -0.46
N ALA A 108 -14.90 -8.74 -1.01
CA ALA A 108 -16.22 -8.25 -1.35
C ALA A 108 -16.94 -7.62 -0.15
N GLN A 109 -16.88 -8.28 1.02
CA GLN A 109 -17.43 -7.74 2.27
C GLN A 109 -16.77 -6.43 2.69
N THR A 110 -15.46 -6.31 2.49
CA THR A 110 -14.73 -5.07 2.74
C THR A 110 -15.29 -3.93 1.87
N TYR A 111 -15.51 -4.18 0.57
CA TYR A 111 -16.10 -3.18 -0.32
C TYR A 111 -17.55 -2.81 0.04
N LYS A 112 -18.37 -3.78 0.45
CA LYS A 112 -19.75 -3.52 0.93
C LYS A 112 -19.83 -2.62 2.16
N THR A 113 -18.70 -2.36 2.82
CA THR A 113 -18.60 -1.49 3.99
C THR A 113 -17.88 -0.17 3.71
N ASP A 114 -17.78 0.23 2.43
CA ASP A 114 -17.14 1.48 1.97
C ASP A 114 -15.66 1.61 2.36
N ARG A 115 -14.96 0.47 2.37
CA ARG A 115 -13.54 0.36 2.71
C ARG A 115 -12.72 0.02 1.47
N THR A 116 -11.43 0.34 1.49
CA THR A 116 -10.52 0.06 0.37
C THR A 116 -9.59 -1.11 0.66
N VAL A 117 -9.20 -1.78 -0.42
CA VAL A 117 -8.23 -2.88 -0.41
C VAL A 117 -7.09 -2.49 -1.34
N THR A 118 -5.87 -2.52 -0.82
CA THR A 118 -4.64 -2.55 -1.60
C THR A 118 -4.12 -3.97 -1.62
N VAL A 119 -3.70 -4.48 -2.78
CA VAL A 119 -2.98 -5.76 -2.85
C VAL A 119 -1.49 -5.48 -2.99
N SER A 120 -0.70 -6.08 -2.11
CA SER A 120 0.75 -5.98 -2.13
C SER A 120 1.39 -7.21 -2.78
N PHE A 121 2.28 -6.97 -3.73
CA PHE A 121 3.07 -7.99 -4.42
C PHE A 121 4.49 -8.05 -3.84
N GLY A 122 5.04 -9.25 -3.70
CA GLY A 122 6.41 -9.47 -3.22
C GLY A 122 6.47 -9.78 -1.73
N GLY A 123 7.14 -8.92 -0.96
CA GLY A 123 7.47 -9.12 0.45
C GLY A 123 8.73 -9.97 0.68
N GLN A 124 9.05 -10.18 1.96
CA GLN A 124 10.29 -10.83 2.39
C GLN A 124 10.47 -12.28 1.89
N ASN A 125 9.37 -13.04 1.83
CA ASN A 125 9.37 -14.49 1.57
C ASN A 125 8.67 -14.84 0.24
N GLY A 126 9.06 -15.98 -0.33
CA GLY A 126 8.52 -16.48 -1.60
C GLY A 126 9.30 -16.03 -2.84
N THR A 127 8.87 -16.48 -4.01
CA THR A 127 9.48 -16.08 -5.29
C THR A 127 8.71 -14.91 -5.84
N GLU A 128 9.35 -13.77 -6.09
CA GLU A 128 8.65 -12.62 -6.68
C GLU A 128 8.18 -12.92 -8.11
N LEU A 129 6.97 -12.46 -8.49
CA LEU A 129 6.46 -12.56 -9.86
C LEU A 129 7.42 -11.97 -10.89
N ALA A 130 8.04 -10.81 -10.61
CA ALA A 130 8.98 -10.21 -11.56
C ALA A 130 10.24 -11.06 -11.79
N SER A 131 10.63 -11.88 -10.81
CA SER A 131 11.72 -12.84 -10.91
C SER A 131 11.31 -14.13 -11.64
N ALA A 132 10.06 -14.57 -11.51
CA ALA A 132 9.54 -15.78 -12.16
C ALA A 132 9.09 -15.56 -13.62
N CYS A 133 8.51 -14.41 -13.92
CA CYS A 133 8.07 -14.03 -15.26
C CYS A 133 9.26 -13.49 -16.06
N THR A 134 9.54 -14.08 -17.23
CA THR A 134 10.76 -13.73 -18.00
C THR A 134 10.57 -12.58 -18.98
N ASP A 135 9.33 -12.21 -19.31
CA ASP A 135 9.00 -11.09 -20.19
C ASP A 135 7.97 -10.13 -19.57
N VAL A 136 7.92 -8.91 -20.10
CA VAL A 136 7.07 -7.80 -19.59
C VAL A 136 5.58 -8.12 -19.73
N ASP A 137 5.20 -8.83 -20.78
CA ASP A 137 3.79 -9.07 -21.11
C ASP A 137 3.21 -10.13 -20.17
N ALA A 138 3.93 -11.24 -19.98
CA ALA A 138 3.55 -12.27 -19.01
C ALA A 138 3.49 -11.70 -17.58
N LEU A 139 4.41 -10.82 -17.20
CA LEU A 139 4.39 -10.18 -15.88
C LEU A 139 3.19 -9.24 -15.73
N ALA A 140 2.90 -8.41 -16.74
CA ALA A 140 1.72 -7.55 -16.74
C ALA A 140 0.42 -8.37 -16.69
N ASP A 141 0.34 -9.48 -17.42
CA ASP A 141 -0.83 -10.36 -17.39
C ASP A 141 -1.00 -11.07 -16.03
N ALA A 142 0.09 -11.45 -15.36
CA ALA A 142 0.05 -12.00 -14.00
C ALA A 142 -0.48 -10.98 -12.99
N TYR A 143 -0.04 -9.72 -13.05
CA TYR A 143 -0.59 -8.65 -12.22
C TYR A 143 -2.04 -8.32 -12.58
N GLN A 144 -2.39 -8.31 -13.87
CA GLN A 144 -3.76 -8.03 -14.34
C GLN A 144 -4.75 -9.08 -13.86
N GLN A 145 -4.37 -10.36 -13.76
CA GLN A 145 -5.22 -11.42 -13.20
C GLN A 145 -5.66 -11.10 -11.76
N VAL A 146 -4.76 -10.55 -10.95
CA VAL A 146 -5.06 -10.16 -9.56
C VAL A 146 -5.96 -8.92 -9.51
N ILE A 147 -5.67 -7.92 -10.34
CA ILE A 147 -6.51 -6.73 -10.50
C ILE A 147 -7.93 -7.11 -10.91
N ASP A 148 -8.07 -7.96 -11.92
CA ASP A 148 -9.37 -8.34 -12.46
C ASP A 148 -10.14 -9.25 -11.48
N ARG A 149 -9.45 -10.13 -10.73
CA ARG A 149 -10.08 -11.03 -9.74
C ARG A 149 -10.67 -10.26 -8.57
N TYR A 150 -9.93 -9.30 -8.05
CA TYR A 150 -10.29 -8.58 -6.81
C TYR A 150 -10.82 -7.17 -7.05
N HIS A 151 -10.88 -6.72 -8.31
CA HIS A 151 -11.31 -5.37 -8.71
C HIS A 151 -10.50 -4.23 -8.05
N VAL A 152 -9.27 -4.52 -7.60
CA VAL A 152 -8.45 -3.56 -6.85
C VAL A 152 -7.95 -2.42 -7.73
N THR A 153 -8.06 -1.19 -7.23
CA THR A 153 -7.50 0.01 -7.88
C THR A 153 -6.21 0.51 -7.23
N SER A 154 -5.79 -0.13 -6.13
CA SER A 154 -4.56 0.22 -5.42
C SER A 154 -3.63 -0.98 -5.35
N LEU A 155 -2.41 -0.79 -5.84
CA LEU A 155 -1.38 -1.81 -5.89
C LEU A 155 -0.15 -1.33 -5.12
N ASP A 156 0.43 -2.23 -4.35
CA ASP A 156 1.70 -2.04 -3.68
C ASP A 156 2.72 -3.07 -4.18
N PHE A 157 3.95 -2.64 -4.38
CA PHE A 157 5.06 -3.53 -4.72
C PHE A 157 6.08 -3.46 -3.60
N ASP A 158 6.07 -4.49 -2.76
CA ASP A 158 7.00 -4.67 -1.66
C ASP A 158 8.22 -5.44 -2.14
N ILE A 159 9.34 -4.73 -2.32
CA ILE A 159 10.53 -5.24 -2.99
C ILE A 159 11.66 -5.34 -1.98
N GLU A 160 11.93 -6.57 -1.57
CA GLU A 160 12.87 -6.88 -0.49
C GLU A 160 13.99 -7.83 -0.92
N ASN A 161 15.00 -7.97 -0.05
CA ASN A 161 16.07 -8.96 -0.16
C ASN A 161 16.72 -8.97 -1.56
N THR A 162 16.81 -10.15 -2.17
CA THR A 162 17.42 -10.35 -3.49
C THR A 162 16.59 -9.76 -4.63
N ASN A 163 15.31 -9.45 -4.41
CA ASN A 163 14.46 -8.77 -5.40
C ASN A 163 14.72 -7.25 -5.42
N LEU A 164 15.29 -6.68 -4.35
CA LEU A 164 15.79 -5.30 -4.30
C LEU A 164 17.18 -5.20 -4.92
N ASP A 165 17.24 -5.47 -6.21
CA ASP A 165 18.47 -5.57 -7.00
C ASP A 165 18.84 -4.26 -7.73
N GLY A 166 18.17 -3.16 -7.41
CA GLY A 166 18.48 -1.84 -7.94
C GLY A 166 17.96 -1.63 -9.36
N TYR A 167 18.81 -1.11 -10.25
CA TYR A 167 18.45 -0.89 -11.67
C TYR A 167 18.87 -2.10 -12.52
N SER A 168 18.25 -3.26 -12.25
CA SER A 168 18.51 -4.50 -12.95
C SER A 168 17.56 -4.71 -14.15
N GLU A 169 17.75 -5.80 -14.89
CA GLU A 169 16.80 -6.27 -15.89
C GLU A 169 15.44 -6.64 -15.26
N THR A 170 15.45 -7.32 -14.11
CA THR A 170 14.23 -7.68 -13.36
C THR A 170 13.48 -6.43 -12.89
N ALA A 171 14.17 -5.45 -12.32
CA ALA A 171 13.57 -4.20 -11.88
C ALA A 171 13.02 -3.37 -13.06
N THR A 172 13.74 -3.36 -14.19
CA THR A 172 13.27 -2.70 -15.42
C THR A 172 12.03 -3.38 -15.98
N ARG A 173 12.00 -4.73 -16.02
CA ARG A 173 10.83 -5.51 -16.45
C ARG A 173 9.63 -5.25 -15.55
N ARG A 174 9.83 -5.23 -14.22
CA ARG A 174 8.81 -4.88 -13.23
C ARG A 174 8.22 -3.49 -13.53
N ALA A 175 9.07 -2.49 -13.65
CA ALA A 175 8.67 -1.11 -13.93
C ALA A 175 7.88 -0.99 -15.26
N GLN A 176 8.34 -1.67 -16.32
CA GLN A 176 7.68 -1.68 -17.63
C GLN A 176 6.33 -2.40 -17.60
N ALA A 177 6.22 -3.52 -16.88
CA ALA A 177 4.96 -4.23 -16.71
C ALA A 177 3.93 -3.37 -15.98
N VAL A 178 4.34 -2.66 -14.92
CA VAL A 178 3.46 -1.72 -14.20
C VAL A 178 3.06 -0.54 -15.08
N ALA A 179 3.97 0.03 -15.87
CA ALA A 179 3.62 1.06 -16.84
C ALA A 179 2.58 0.57 -17.87
N LYS A 180 2.71 -0.68 -18.33
CA LYS A 180 1.76 -1.32 -19.23
C LYS A 180 0.38 -1.50 -18.58
N LEU A 181 0.31 -1.95 -17.32
CA LEU A 181 -0.94 -2.05 -16.57
C LEU A 181 -1.68 -0.71 -16.49
N ILE A 182 -0.97 0.37 -16.14
CA ILE A 182 -1.55 1.71 -16.07
C ILE A 182 -2.09 2.14 -17.44
N ALA A 183 -1.33 1.89 -18.52
CA ALA A 183 -1.76 2.21 -19.87
C ALA A 183 -3.02 1.42 -20.28
N ASN A 184 -3.08 0.13 -19.95
CA ASN A 184 -4.23 -0.73 -20.19
C ASN A 184 -5.47 -0.26 -19.44
N GLY A 185 -5.34 0.08 -18.15
CA GLY A 185 -6.43 0.64 -17.35
C GLY A 185 -7.00 1.92 -17.94
N LYS A 186 -6.12 2.87 -18.30
CA LYS A 186 -6.52 4.12 -18.97
C LYS A 186 -7.23 3.88 -20.29
N ALA A 187 -6.79 2.89 -21.07
CA ALA A 187 -7.44 2.53 -22.33
C ALA A 187 -8.85 1.94 -22.09
N LYS A 188 -9.01 1.04 -21.11
CA LYS A 188 -10.31 0.47 -20.70
C LYS A 188 -11.30 1.54 -20.21
N ASN A 189 -10.81 2.64 -19.63
CA ASN A 189 -11.63 3.71 -19.06
C ASN A 189 -11.84 4.90 -20.01
N LYS A 190 -11.23 4.89 -21.20
CA LYS A 190 -11.33 5.99 -22.17
C LYS A 190 -12.79 6.19 -22.61
N GLY A 191 -13.34 7.37 -22.32
CA GLY A 191 -14.73 7.73 -22.65
C GLY A 191 -15.74 7.46 -21.53
N LYS A 192 -15.29 6.97 -20.38
CA LYS A 192 -16.04 7.04 -19.12
C LYS A 192 -15.60 8.33 -18.41
N ASP A 193 -16.55 9.16 -17.99
CA ASP A 193 -16.26 10.42 -17.26
C ASP A 193 -15.71 10.18 -15.84
N ASP A 194 -15.59 8.92 -15.44
CA ASP A 194 -15.24 8.54 -14.10
C ASP A 194 -13.74 8.20 -13.97
N THR A 195 -13.00 9.07 -13.28
CA THR A 195 -11.61 8.85 -12.88
C THR A 195 -11.47 7.81 -11.76
N SER A 196 -12.59 7.23 -11.27
CA SER A 196 -12.67 6.24 -10.18
C SER A 196 -11.97 4.90 -10.43
N HIS A 197 -11.29 4.73 -11.57
CA HIS A 197 -10.68 3.44 -11.94
C HIS A 197 -9.21 3.58 -12.32
N ASP A 198 -8.58 4.71 -12.00
CA ASP A 198 -7.15 4.87 -12.18
C ASP A 198 -6.38 4.07 -11.12
N LEU A 199 -5.41 3.27 -11.57
CA LEU A 199 -4.55 2.50 -10.69
C LEU A 199 -3.60 3.42 -9.91
N THR A 200 -3.60 3.31 -8.58
CA THR A 200 -2.59 3.92 -7.71
C THR A 200 -1.49 2.92 -7.42
N ILE A 201 -0.23 3.36 -7.54
CA ILE A 201 0.95 2.50 -7.38
C ILE A 201 1.78 2.98 -6.19
N SER A 202 2.00 2.10 -5.22
CA SER A 202 2.95 2.24 -4.13
C SER A 202 4.19 1.37 -4.39
N LEU A 203 5.36 1.87 -4.00
CA LEU A 203 6.58 1.06 -3.83
C LEU A 203 6.93 1.01 -2.36
N THR A 204 6.94 -0.18 -1.78
CA THR A 204 7.37 -0.42 -0.40
C THR A 204 8.79 -0.97 -0.41
N LEU A 205 9.72 -0.23 0.20
CA LEU A 205 11.16 -0.47 0.05
C LEU A 205 11.90 -0.39 1.40
N PRO A 206 12.91 -1.26 1.62
CA PRO A 206 13.79 -1.17 2.79
C PRO A 206 14.47 0.19 2.94
N ALA A 207 14.50 0.70 4.15
CA ALA A 207 15.16 1.95 4.51
C ALA A 207 16.08 1.77 5.71
N ASP A 208 17.09 2.64 5.81
CA ASP A 208 17.91 2.80 7.01
C ASP A 208 17.70 4.20 7.62
N ALA A 209 18.40 4.53 8.71
CA ALA A 209 18.26 5.83 9.37
C ALA A 209 18.69 7.04 8.49
N LYS A 210 19.26 6.79 7.30
CA LYS A 210 19.68 7.77 6.29
C LYS A 210 18.80 7.71 5.03
N GLY A 211 17.62 7.09 5.12
CA GLY A 211 16.59 7.06 4.07
C GLY A 211 16.59 5.75 3.28
N LEU A 212 16.18 5.81 2.02
CA LEU A 212 16.19 4.64 1.15
C LEU A 212 17.62 4.20 0.84
N THR A 213 17.79 2.89 0.73
CA THR A 213 19.06 2.30 0.26
C THR A 213 19.37 2.74 -1.19
N THR A 214 20.62 2.54 -1.62
CA THR A 214 21.00 2.86 -3.01
C THR A 214 20.17 2.06 -4.02
N GLN A 215 19.97 0.77 -3.75
CA GLN A 215 19.14 -0.13 -4.56
C GLN A 215 17.66 0.29 -4.54
N GLY A 216 17.15 0.73 -3.38
CA GLY A 216 15.81 1.34 -3.27
C GLY A 216 15.65 2.54 -4.19
N MET A 217 16.57 3.51 -4.11
CA MET A 217 16.55 4.69 -4.99
C MET A 217 16.71 4.34 -6.47
N GLN A 218 17.52 3.34 -6.81
CA GLN A 218 17.65 2.84 -8.18
C GLN A 218 16.36 2.19 -8.69
N THR A 219 15.65 1.44 -7.84
CA THR A 219 14.34 0.86 -8.16
C THR A 219 13.31 1.94 -8.42
N VAL A 220 13.25 2.98 -7.57
CA VAL A 220 12.39 4.17 -7.80
C VAL A 220 12.72 4.83 -9.14
N ASN A 221 13.99 4.98 -9.49
CA ASN A 221 14.41 5.53 -10.79
C ASN A 221 13.88 4.67 -11.95
N ALA A 222 13.98 3.34 -11.89
CA ALA A 222 13.50 2.45 -12.94
C ALA A 222 11.99 2.63 -13.20
N PHE A 223 11.18 2.75 -12.15
CA PHE A 223 9.74 3.05 -12.25
C PHE A 223 9.47 4.41 -12.90
N LEU A 224 10.17 5.46 -12.46
CA LEU A 224 10.01 6.80 -13.02
C LEU A 224 10.44 6.86 -14.50
N ASP A 225 11.51 6.15 -14.88
CA ASP A 225 12.02 6.10 -16.25
C ASP A 225 11.09 5.31 -17.18
N ALA A 226 10.42 4.27 -16.66
CA ALA A 226 9.35 3.57 -17.37
C ALA A 226 8.06 4.40 -17.53
N GLY A 227 8.02 5.61 -16.95
CA GLY A 227 6.86 6.51 -17.03
C GLY A 227 5.78 6.24 -15.98
N VAL A 228 6.06 5.40 -14.97
CA VAL A 228 5.13 5.15 -13.87
C VAL A 228 5.02 6.41 -13.01
N THR A 229 3.78 6.81 -12.72
CA THR A 229 3.51 7.83 -11.70
C THR A 229 3.26 7.12 -10.39
N LEU A 230 4.24 7.18 -9.49
CA LEU A 230 4.13 6.63 -8.15
C LEU A 230 3.19 7.50 -7.32
N SER A 231 2.18 6.89 -6.73
CA SER A 231 1.29 7.51 -5.74
C SER A 231 1.99 7.65 -4.39
N THR A 232 2.82 6.66 -4.03
CA THR A 232 3.56 6.64 -2.77
C THR A 232 4.90 5.93 -2.96
N VAL A 233 5.96 6.51 -2.38
CA VAL A 233 7.21 5.80 -2.09
C VAL A 233 7.20 5.53 -0.58
N ASN A 234 6.88 4.30 -0.21
CA ASN A 234 6.65 3.85 1.16
C ASN A 234 7.95 3.25 1.73
N LEU A 235 8.43 3.81 2.83
CA LEU A 235 9.64 3.33 3.49
C LEU A 235 9.27 2.28 4.52
N MET A 236 9.91 1.11 4.46
CA MET A 236 9.95 0.18 5.60
C MET A 236 10.91 0.73 6.64
N THR A 237 10.35 1.45 7.61
CA THR A 237 11.09 2.10 8.69
C THR A 237 11.11 1.21 9.92
N MET A 238 11.78 0.06 9.77
CA MET A 238 11.88 -1.02 10.73
C MET A 238 13.25 -1.70 10.63
N ASP A 239 13.61 -2.51 11.62
CA ASP A 239 14.84 -3.32 11.64
C ASP A 239 16.10 -2.50 11.31
N PHE A 240 16.25 -1.35 11.95
CA PHE A 240 17.43 -0.51 11.79
C PHE A 240 18.71 -1.15 12.34
N ASN A 241 18.57 -2.30 13.00
CA ASN A 241 19.63 -3.03 13.68
C ASN A 241 20.24 -2.21 14.82
N VAL A 242 19.39 -1.44 15.52
CA VAL A 242 19.78 -0.56 16.63
C VAL A 242 18.91 -0.88 17.84
N ALA A 243 19.56 -1.28 18.95
CA ALA A 243 18.85 -1.57 20.18
C ALA A 243 18.09 -0.34 20.69
N SER A 244 16.84 -0.52 21.10
CA SER A 244 15.97 0.56 21.60
C SER A 244 16.47 1.17 22.92
N THR A 245 17.42 0.52 23.61
CA THR A 245 18.11 1.10 24.78
C THR A 245 19.15 2.14 24.41
N SER A 246 19.61 2.16 23.16
CA SER A 246 20.58 3.14 22.65
C SER A 246 19.89 4.36 22.03
N ILE A 247 18.92 4.14 21.15
CA ILE A 247 18.17 5.19 20.45
C ILE A 247 16.71 4.72 20.31
N THR A 248 15.74 5.62 20.50
CA THR A 248 14.34 5.27 20.30
C THR A 248 14.04 5.03 18.82
N GLN A 249 13.13 4.10 18.55
CA GLN A 249 12.69 3.82 17.18
C GLN A 249 12.07 5.05 16.50
N SER A 250 11.31 5.86 17.25
CA SER A 250 10.76 7.11 16.72
C SER A 250 11.84 8.08 16.21
N THR A 251 13.01 8.13 16.85
CA THR A 251 14.14 8.98 16.42
C THR A 251 14.73 8.48 15.11
N LEU A 252 14.94 7.17 14.97
CA LEU A 252 15.50 6.56 13.76
C LEU A 252 14.55 6.68 12.57
N ILE A 253 13.26 6.44 12.79
CA ILE A 253 12.21 6.57 11.77
C ILE A 253 12.14 8.02 11.27
N LYS A 254 12.10 9.01 12.18
CA LYS A 254 12.12 10.44 11.80
C LYS A 254 13.38 10.79 11.01
N SER A 255 14.55 10.26 11.38
CA SER A 255 15.80 10.47 10.64
C SER A 255 15.73 9.89 9.23
N SER A 256 15.26 8.64 9.11
CA SER A 256 15.07 7.94 7.84
C SER A 256 14.16 8.73 6.90
N LEU A 257 12.99 9.14 7.40
CA LEU A 257 12.00 9.88 6.63
C LEU A 257 12.51 11.24 6.14
N ASN A 258 13.20 12.01 7.00
CA ASN A 258 13.77 13.30 6.59
C ASN A 258 14.86 13.14 5.52
N ALA A 259 15.68 12.10 5.62
CA ALA A 259 16.69 11.82 4.61
C ALA A 259 16.06 11.37 3.29
N ALA A 260 15.02 10.53 3.33
CA ALA A 260 14.28 10.09 2.16
C ALA A 260 13.54 11.24 1.46
N HIS A 261 12.98 12.19 2.24
CA HIS A 261 12.42 13.43 1.70
C HIS A 261 13.44 14.20 0.87
N ALA A 262 14.65 14.40 1.38
CA ALA A 262 15.72 15.07 0.65
C ALA A 262 16.17 14.29 -0.60
N GLN A 263 16.30 12.95 -0.50
CA GLN A 263 16.64 12.06 -1.61
C GLN A 263 15.60 12.17 -2.74
N TYR A 264 14.32 12.01 -2.40
CA TYR A 264 13.24 11.96 -3.39
C TYR A 264 12.97 13.34 -4.00
N LYS A 265 13.06 14.42 -3.21
CA LYS A 265 13.03 15.80 -3.73
C LYS A 265 14.12 16.03 -4.76
N THR A 266 15.36 15.65 -4.46
CA THR A 266 16.50 15.77 -5.39
C THR A 266 16.24 14.98 -6.68
N LEU A 267 15.68 13.78 -6.56
CA LEU A 267 15.35 12.92 -7.67
C LEU A 267 14.27 13.49 -8.60
N LEU A 268 13.24 14.08 -8.02
CA LEU A 268 12.13 14.69 -8.76
C LEU A 268 12.57 16.00 -9.42
N TYR A 269 13.38 16.81 -8.73
CA TYR A 269 13.91 18.06 -9.26
C TYR A 269 14.86 17.85 -10.44
N SER A 270 15.71 16.81 -10.39
CA SER A 270 16.58 16.47 -11.53
C SER A 270 15.78 16.05 -12.78
N ARG A 271 14.50 15.68 -12.59
CA ARG A 271 13.54 15.36 -13.66
C ARG A 271 12.57 16.50 -13.98
N GLY A 272 12.84 17.71 -13.48
CA GLY A 272 12.00 18.88 -13.71
C GLY A 272 10.64 18.85 -13.01
N LYS A 273 10.41 17.92 -12.08
CA LYS A 273 9.21 17.84 -11.26
C LYS A 273 9.41 18.62 -9.95
N LEU A 274 9.09 19.91 -10.00
CA LEU A 274 9.35 20.86 -8.91
C LEU A 274 8.18 20.90 -7.90
N PHE A 275 8.01 19.84 -7.12
CA PHE A 275 7.05 19.78 -6.02
C PHE A 275 7.47 20.63 -4.81
N SER A 276 6.51 21.14 -4.04
CA SER A 276 6.81 21.79 -2.75
C SER A 276 7.29 20.77 -1.71
N ASP A 277 7.92 21.22 -0.62
CA ASP A 277 8.35 20.31 0.45
C ASP A 277 7.20 19.51 1.06
N HIS A 278 6.03 20.15 1.19
CA HIS A 278 4.82 19.50 1.67
C HIS A 278 4.31 18.42 0.71
N GLN A 279 4.31 18.70 -0.60
CA GLN A 279 3.93 17.70 -1.60
C GLN A 279 4.92 16.53 -1.69
N ILE A 280 6.21 16.73 -1.39
CA ILE A 280 7.15 15.61 -1.31
C ILE A 280 6.77 14.68 -0.14
N TRP A 281 6.37 15.23 1.02
CA TRP A 281 5.85 14.43 2.14
C TRP A 281 4.57 13.69 1.78
N GLU A 282 3.64 14.32 1.06
CA GLU A 282 2.41 13.70 0.56
C GLU A 282 2.67 12.54 -0.43
N LEU A 283 3.86 12.48 -1.04
CA LEU A 283 4.29 11.38 -1.91
C LEU A 283 5.09 10.29 -1.19
N LEU A 284 5.44 10.51 0.08
CA LEU A 284 6.15 9.53 0.90
C LEU A 284 5.19 8.78 1.82
N GLY A 285 5.60 7.57 2.19
CA GLY A 285 4.94 6.77 3.22
C GLY A 285 5.92 6.17 4.22
N ALA A 286 5.40 5.71 5.34
CA ALA A 286 6.14 4.95 6.34
C ALA A 286 5.37 3.69 6.74
N THR A 287 6.07 2.55 6.79
CA THR A 287 5.56 1.30 7.36
C THR A 287 6.46 0.92 8.52
N VAL A 288 5.88 0.86 9.72
CA VAL A 288 6.59 0.48 10.94
C VAL A 288 6.35 -0.99 11.28
N LEU A 289 7.32 -1.65 11.92
CA LEU A 289 7.12 -2.97 12.51
C LEU A 289 6.71 -2.79 13.98
N ILE A 290 5.45 -3.04 14.33
CA ILE A 290 4.94 -2.73 15.68
C ILE A 290 5.52 -3.65 16.73
N GLY A 291 5.72 -3.16 17.95
CA GLY A 291 6.27 -3.94 19.05
C GLY A 291 7.65 -4.50 18.77
N GLN A 292 7.88 -5.76 19.10
CA GLN A 292 9.15 -6.45 18.85
C GLN A 292 9.44 -6.48 17.34
N ASN A 293 10.67 -6.09 16.97
CA ASN A 293 11.23 -6.18 15.62
C ASN A 293 12.04 -7.49 15.45
N ASP A 294 12.53 -7.78 14.25
CA ASP A 294 13.34 -8.98 13.98
C ASP A 294 14.74 -8.88 14.62
N THR A 295 15.24 -7.66 14.80
CA THR A 295 16.51 -7.44 15.50
C THR A 295 16.37 -7.57 17.03
N LYS A 296 17.36 -8.23 17.64
CA LYS A 296 17.48 -8.35 19.10
C LYS A 296 17.47 -6.97 19.79
N ASN A 297 16.63 -6.85 20.82
CA ASN A 297 16.44 -5.64 21.63
C ASN A 297 15.92 -4.41 20.84
N GLU A 298 15.27 -4.63 19.71
CA GLU A 298 14.63 -3.59 18.91
C GLU A 298 13.11 -3.65 19.08
N TYR A 299 12.53 -2.54 19.54
CA TYR A 299 11.12 -2.41 19.92
C TYR A 299 10.53 -1.08 19.46
N PHE A 300 9.43 -1.15 18.72
CA PHE A 300 8.56 -0.02 18.42
C PHE A 300 7.40 0.03 19.43
N THR A 301 7.45 0.98 20.36
CA THR A 301 6.47 1.07 21.46
C THR A 301 5.26 1.93 21.08
N LEU A 302 4.19 1.91 21.91
CA LEU A 302 3.05 2.81 21.75
C LEU A 302 3.43 4.29 21.87
N ASP A 303 4.45 4.63 22.66
CA ASP A 303 4.98 6.00 22.69
C ASP A 303 5.64 6.37 21.36
N ASN A 304 6.37 5.43 20.73
CA ASN A 304 6.87 5.65 19.38
C ASN A 304 5.72 5.82 18.38
N ALA A 305 4.64 5.04 18.50
CA ALA A 305 3.46 5.16 17.65
C ALA A 305 2.84 6.56 17.73
N ARG A 306 2.67 7.11 18.94
CA ARG A 306 2.16 8.49 19.14
C ARG A 306 3.08 9.52 18.51
N GLU A 307 4.39 9.39 18.72
CA GLU A 307 5.38 10.30 18.15
C GLU A 307 5.41 10.28 16.62
N ILE A 308 5.26 9.10 16.00
CA ILE A 308 5.25 8.95 14.54
C ILE A 308 3.93 9.45 13.95
N ASN A 309 2.79 9.20 14.60
CA ASN A 309 1.53 9.78 14.18
C ASN A 309 1.59 11.32 14.17
N THR A 310 2.06 11.94 15.25
CA THR A 310 2.23 13.41 15.32
C THR A 310 3.14 13.93 14.19
N PHE A 311 4.30 13.29 13.99
CA PHE A 311 5.21 13.67 12.92
C PHE A 311 4.56 13.56 11.53
N ALA A 312 3.82 12.48 11.29
CA ALA A 312 3.15 12.24 10.02
C ALA A 312 2.06 13.30 9.74
N LEU A 313 1.29 13.71 10.76
CA LEU A 313 0.30 14.78 10.63
C LEU A 313 0.93 16.15 10.40
N GLU A 314 1.99 16.49 11.15
CA GLU A 314 2.71 17.77 11.03
C GLU A 314 3.37 17.95 9.66
N THR A 315 3.88 16.86 9.08
CA THR A 315 4.51 16.87 7.76
C THR A 315 3.53 16.62 6.61
N SER A 316 2.32 16.14 6.92
CA SER A 316 1.35 15.61 5.95
C SER A 316 1.92 14.47 5.13
N LEU A 317 2.58 13.53 5.80
CA LEU A 317 3.05 12.28 5.21
C LEU A 317 1.87 11.57 4.53
N GLY A 318 1.99 11.25 3.25
CA GLY A 318 0.88 10.77 2.43
C GLY A 318 0.31 9.41 2.85
N HIS A 319 1.15 8.56 3.44
CA HIS A 319 0.77 7.20 3.83
C HIS A 319 1.47 6.79 5.14
N LEU A 320 0.70 6.26 6.09
CA LEU A 320 1.24 5.57 7.27
C LEU A 320 0.67 4.16 7.37
N SER A 321 1.51 3.18 7.62
CA SER A 321 1.15 1.77 7.73
C SER A 321 1.90 1.08 8.84
N MET A 322 1.59 -0.19 9.04
CA MET A 322 2.27 -1.07 9.98
C MET A 322 2.29 -2.52 9.52
N TRP A 323 3.36 -3.21 9.87
CA TRP A 323 3.45 -4.66 9.92
C TRP A 323 3.24 -5.15 11.36
N SER A 324 2.12 -5.78 11.70
CA SER A 324 0.92 -5.96 10.87
C SER A 324 -0.32 -5.93 11.74
N LEU A 325 -1.50 -5.82 11.12
CA LEU A 325 -2.79 -5.93 11.81
C LEU A 325 -2.95 -7.28 12.52
N ASN A 326 -2.42 -8.36 11.95
CA ASN A 326 -2.39 -9.68 12.60
C ASN A 326 -1.68 -9.64 13.98
N ARG A 327 -0.75 -8.70 14.17
CA ARG A 327 0.08 -8.57 15.37
C ARG A 327 -0.45 -7.55 16.37
N ASP A 328 -1.49 -6.79 16.07
CA ASP A 328 -1.91 -5.64 16.87
C ASP A 328 -2.72 -6.03 18.12
N GLN A 329 -2.14 -6.90 18.93
CA GLN A 329 -2.68 -7.39 20.19
C GLN A 329 -1.54 -7.89 21.10
N GLN A 330 -1.85 -7.99 22.39
CA GLN A 330 -0.92 -8.55 23.38
C GLN A 330 -0.79 -10.08 23.21
N CYS A 331 0.43 -10.62 23.36
CA CYS A 331 0.72 -12.05 23.22
C CYS A 331 0.15 -12.96 24.34
N GLY A 332 -0.43 -12.38 25.40
CA GLY A 332 -0.84 -13.05 26.63
C GLY A 332 -0.20 -12.44 27.89
N GLU A 333 -0.76 -12.75 29.07
CA GLU A 333 -0.33 -12.13 30.34
C GLU A 333 1.06 -12.58 30.80
N ASN A 334 1.42 -13.84 30.52
CA ASN A 334 2.70 -14.44 30.92
C ASN A 334 3.74 -14.45 29.79
N TYR A 335 3.52 -13.69 28.71
CA TYR A 335 4.45 -13.65 27.60
C TYR A 335 5.78 -13.03 28.03
N THR A 336 6.85 -13.83 27.98
CA THR A 336 8.22 -13.35 28.07
C THR A 336 8.79 -13.25 26.66
N ASN A 337 9.55 -12.19 26.41
CA ASN A 337 10.14 -12.00 25.10
C ASN A 337 11.13 -13.14 24.78
N THR A 338 10.88 -13.83 23.66
CA THR A 338 11.65 -15.01 23.23
C THR A 338 12.68 -14.71 22.14
N ASN A 339 12.92 -13.44 21.79
CA ASN A 339 13.69 -13.01 20.61
C ASN A 339 13.24 -13.67 19.30
N THR A 340 12.03 -14.25 19.27
CA THR A 340 11.40 -14.81 18.07
C THR A 340 10.20 -13.94 17.76
N LEU A 341 10.16 -13.34 16.57
CA LEU A 341 9.03 -12.54 16.14
C LEU A 341 7.76 -13.42 16.09
N LYS A 342 6.65 -12.89 16.59
CA LYS A 342 5.34 -13.55 16.55
C LYS A 342 4.49 -12.93 15.45
N THR A 343 3.79 -13.77 14.70
CA THR A 343 2.93 -13.36 13.58
C THR A 343 1.53 -12.93 14.04
N PHE A 344 1.13 -13.28 15.26
CA PHE A 344 -0.22 -13.05 15.79
C PHE A 344 -0.27 -12.08 16.98
N CYS A 345 0.86 -11.50 17.40
CA CYS A 345 0.90 -10.53 18.49
C CYS A 345 2.18 -9.68 18.43
N SER A 346 2.17 -8.51 19.07
CA SER A 346 3.25 -7.52 18.92
C SER A 346 4.45 -7.76 19.85
N GLY A 347 4.24 -8.55 20.92
CA GLY A 347 5.20 -8.68 22.01
C GLY A 347 5.18 -7.53 23.01
N MET A 348 4.24 -6.58 22.88
CA MET A 348 4.04 -5.46 23.80
C MET A 348 2.76 -5.63 24.63
N LYS A 349 2.72 -4.99 25.79
CA LYS A 349 1.49 -4.81 26.55
C LYS A 349 0.64 -3.74 25.86
N GLN A 350 -0.57 -4.10 25.47
CA GLN A 350 -1.49 -3.24 24.73
C GLN A 350 -2.92 -3.81 24.77
N THR A 351 -3.91 -3.02 24.36
CA THR A 351 -5.24 -3.54 23.98
C THR A 351 -5.25 -3.99 22.51
N ASP A 352 -6.24 -4.79 22.13
CA ASP A 352 -6.50 -5.15 20.72
C ASP A 352 -6.70 -3.88 19.87
N GLY A 353 -5.99 -3.77 18.76
CA GLY A 353 -6.07 -2.62 17.85
C GLY A 353 -5.42 -1.32 18.33
N GLU A 354 -4.64 -1.33 19.43
CA GLU A 354 -4.12 -0.09 20.02
C GLU A 354 -3.08 0.61 19.13
N PHE A 355 -2.22 -0.13 18.41
CA PHE A 355 -1.27 0.48 17.47
C PHE A 355 -2.00 1.06 16.25
N ALA A 356 -2.95 0.34 15.65
CA ALA A 356 -3.76 0.84 14.54
C ALA A 356 -4.51 2.11 14.94
N THR A 357 -5.11 2.11 16.13
CA THR A 357 -5.82 3.28 16.67
C THR A 357 -4.88 4.48 16.84
N THR A 358 -3.68 4.25 17.36
CA THR A 358 -2.70 5.30 17.62
C THR A 358 -2.10 5.85 16.32
N LEU A 359 -1.67 4.97 15.40
CA LEU A 359 -1.04 5.36 14.14
C LEU A 359 -2.04 5.95 13.15
N GLY A 360 -3.27 5.43 13.09
CA GLY A 360 -4.30 5.88 12.15
C GLY A 360 -5.08 7.12 12.59
N SER A 361 -4.87 7.62 13.81
CA SER A 361 -5.56 8.81 14.31
C SER A 361 -5.33 10.03 13.41
N GLY A 362 -6.39 10.74 13.04
CA GLY A 362 -6.32 11.93 12.19
C GLY A 362 -6.27 11.67 10.68
N PHE A 363 -5.97 10.45 10.24
CA PHE A 363 -5.99 10.08 8.83
C PHE A 363 -7.42 9.83 8.32
N ARG A 364 -7.72 10.32 7.11
CA ARG A 364 -9.06 10.25 6.51
C ARG A 364 -9.05 9.91 5.02
N GLY A 365 -7.88 9.89 4.39
CA GLY A 365 -7.76 9.51 2.98
C GLY A 365 -8.02 8.02 2.75
N THR A 366 -8.09 7.69 1.46
CA THR A 366 -8.19 6.31 0.97
C THR A 366 -7.24 6.15 -0.22
N PRO A 367 -6.51 5.03 -0.33
CA PRO A 367 -5.78 4.71 -1.53
C PRO A 367 -6.74 4.27 -2.64
N GLY A 368 -6.43 4.63 -3.88
CA GLY A 368 -7.27 4.31 -5.03
C GLY A 368 -8.71 4.81 -4.89
N THR A 369 -9.65 4.09 -5.51
CA THR A 369 -11.06 4.42 -5.45
C THR A 369 -11.85 3.31 -4.77
N LEU A 370 -12.96 3.69 -4.15
CA LEU A 370 -13.95 2.75 -3.66
C LEU A 370 -14.53 1.95 -4.83
N VAL A 371 -14.42 0.63 -4.72
CA VAL A 371 -15.03 -0.28 -5.68
C VAL A 371 -16.52 -0.34 -5.37
N ASP A 372 -17.33 0.02 -6.37
CA ASP A 372 -18.77 -0.18 -6.31
C ASP A 372 -19.08 -1.68 -6.45
N PHE A 373 -19.44 -2.29 -5.32
CA PHE A 373 -19.74 -3.72 -5.26
C PHE A 373 -20.90 -4.11 -6.19
N ASP A 374 -21.95 -3.29 -6.27
CA ASP A 374 -23.18 -3.63 -7.02
C ASP A 374 -22.96 -3.62 -8.54
N ASN A 375 -21.97 -2.85 -9.00
CA ASN A 375 -21.60 -2.76 -10.41
C ASN A 375 -20.41 -3.66 -10.80
N ALA A 376 -19.71 -4.23 -9.84
CA ALA A 376 -18.60 -5.16 -10.08
C ALA A 376 -19.12 -6.55 -10.49
N ARG A 377 -18.45 -7.16 -11.48
CA ARG A 377 -18.74 -8.54 -11.92
C ARG A 377 -17.80 -9.51 -11.23
N TRP A 378 -18.29 -10.11 -10.16
CA TRP A 378 -17.56 -11.12 -9.41
C TRP A 378 -17.63 -12.48 -10.10
N ASN A 379 -16.52 -13.20 -10.12
CA ASN A 379 -16.51 -14.60 -10.55
C ASN A 379 -17.09 -15.46 -9.42
N SER A 380 -17.97 -16.39 -9.79
CA SER A 380 -18.60 -17.26 -8.81
C SER A 380 -17.58 -18.10 -8.06
N SER A 381 -17.53 -17.98 -6.74
CA SER A 381 -16.71 -18.88 -5.94
C SER A 381 -17.45 -20.23 -5.88
N GLN A 382 -16.75 -21.34 -6.14
CA GLN A 382 -17.31 -22.68 -5.91
C GLN A 382 -17.42 -23.02 -4.40
N GLN A 383 -17.67 -22.01 -3.55
CA GLN A 383 -17.80 -22.19 -2.11
C GLN A 383 -19.11 -22.94 -1.81
N ALA A 384 -18.97 -24.19 -1.39
CA ALA A 384 -20.08 -25.05 -1.00
C ALA A 384 -20.16 -25.14 0.53
N TYR A 385 -20.76 -24.14 1.16
CA TYR A 385 -21.16 -24.22 2.57
C TYR A 385 -22.62 -24.66 2.68
N PRO A 386 -23.00 -25.45 3.69
CA PRO A 386 -24.39 -25.81 3.91
C PRO A 386 -25.24 -24.56 4.19
N THR A 387 -26.51 -24.57 3.80
CA THR A 387 -27.45 -23.56 4.27
C THR A 387 -27.65 -23.72 5.77
N TRP A 388 -27.76 -22.62 6.50
CA TRP A 388 -28.06 -22.67 7.93
C TRP A 388 -29.42 -23.32 8.17
N GLU A 389 -29.46 -24.29 9.07
CA GLU A 389 -30.67 -24.96 9.55
C GLU A 389 -30.85 -24.78 11.06
N PRO A 390 -32.10 -24.63 11.54
CA PRO A 390 -32.41 -24.67 12.97
C PRO A 390 -32.13 -26.07 13.55
N ASP A 391 -31.97 -26.17 14.87
CA ASP A 391 -31.71 -27.40 15.63
C ASP A 391 -30.42 -28.17 15.26
N VAL A 392 -29.55 -27.60 14.42
CA VAL A 392 -28.20 -28.10 14.18
C VAL A 392 -27.22 -27.46 15.16
N LEU A 393 -26.40 -28.29 15.82
CA LEU A 393 -25.30 -27.83 16.65
C LEU A 393 -24.09 -27.49 15.77
N TYR A 394 -23.77 -26.21 15.67
CA TYR A 394 -22.57 -25.70 15.01
C TYR A 394 -21.43 -25.53 16.01
N LYS A 395 -20.22 -25.94 15.63
CA LYS A 395 -18.99 -25.74 16.39
C LYS A 395 -18.31 -24.45 15.97
N GLN A 396 -17.38 -23.97 16.80
CA GLN A 396 -16.52 -22.85 16.42
C GLN A 396 -15.79 -23.15 15.09
N GLY A 397 -15.86 -22.21 14.16
CA GLY A 397 -15.27 -22.31 12.82
C GLY A 397 -16.17 -22.95 11.76
N ASP A 398 -17.31 -23.54 12.15
CA ASP A 398 -18.29 -24.04 11.17
C ASP A 398 -18.86 -22.87 10.36
N LYS A 399 -19.03 -23.08 9.05
CA LYS A 399 -19.51 -22.06 8.11
C LYS A 399 -20.83 -22.46 7.47
N VAL A 400 -21.71 -21.48 7.32
CA VAL A 400 -23.04 -21.66 6.74
C VAL A 400 -23.40 -20.53 5.78
N ILE A 401 -24.32 -20.82 4.86
CA ILE A 401 -24.96 -19.82 4.00
C ILE A 401 -26.27 -19.38 4.62
N TRP A 402 -26.46 -18.07 4.75
CA TRP A 402 -27.71 -17.45 5.17
C TRP A 402 -27.93 -16.13 4.43
N ASN A 403 -29.11 -15.95 3.83
CA ASN A 403 -29.48 -14.75 3.07
C ASN A 403 -28.42 -14.30 2.04
N GLY A 404 -27.80 -15.26 1.35
CA GLY A 404 -26.78 -14.99 0.33
C GLY A 404 -25.41 -14.56 0.89
N ASN A 405 -25.18 -14.67 2.20
CA ASN A 405 -23.88 -14.42 2.82
C ASN A 405 -23.37 -15.67 3.55
N ILE A 406 -22.06 -15.75 3.67
CA ILE A 406 -21.31 -16.75 4.41
C ILE A 406 -21.10 -16.24 5.82
N TYR A 407 -21.43 -17.06 6.81
CA TYR A 407 -21.21 -16.80 8.22
C TYR A 407 -20.34 -17.88 8.83
N GLU A 408 -19.43 -17.49 9.73
CA GLU A 408 -18.60 -18.39 10.53
C GLU A 408 -19.06 -18.35 11.99
N SER A 409 -19.22 -19.53 12.59
CA SER A 409 -19.57 -19.70 13.99
C SER A 409 -18.40 -19.31 14.90
N LEU A 410 -18.61 -18.37 15.82
CA LEU A 410 -17.58 -17.89 16.76
C LEU A 410 -17.42 -18.78 17.99
N GLY A 411 -18.36 -19.70 18.21
CA GLY A 411 -18.40 -20.61 19.34
C GLY A 411 -19.50 -21.63 19.16
N ASN A 412 -19.52 -22.68 19.99
CA ASN A 412 -20.57 -23.69 19.88
C ASN A 412 -21.95 -23.06 20.07
N ASN A 413 -22.84 -23.22 19.09
CA ASN A 413 -24.19 -22.66 19.14
C ASN A 413 -25.20 -23.54 18.39
N GLU A 414 -26.46 -23.43 18.81
CA GLU A 414 -27.60 -24.15 18.26
C GLU A 414 -28.80 -23.18 18.29
N ASN A 415 -29.64 -23.21 17.25
CA ASN A 415 -30.81 -22.32 17.14
C ASN A 415 -30.50 -20.81 17.20
N LYS A 416 -29.25 -20.43 16.99
CA LYS A 416 -28.82 -19.03 16.85
C LYS A 416 -28.77 -18.67 15.38
N GLN A 417 -29.63 -17.75 14.96
CA GLN A 417 -29.71 -17.30 13.57
C GLN A 417 -28.46 -16.46 13.20
N PRO A 418 -27.86 -16.63 12.00
CA PRO A 418 -26.60 -15.97 11.64
C PRO A 418 -26.59 -14.44 11.65
N ASP A 419 -27.71 -13.80 11.33
CA ASP A 419 -27.88 -12.34 11.34
C ASP A 419 -28.62 -11.82 12.59
N SER A 420 -28.67 -12.62 13.67
CA SER A 420 -29.21 -12.14 14.94
C SER A 420 -28.43 -10.92 15.47
N ALA A 421 -29.12 -10.00 16.13
CA ALA A 421 -28.54 -8.74 16.60
C ALA A 421 -27.56 -8.87 17.79
N GLU A 422 -27.14 -10.09 18.15
CA GLU A 422 -26.12 -10.30 19.20
C GLU A 422 -24.75 -9.85 18.68
N GLU A 423 -24.13 -8.85 19.32
CA GLU A 423 -22.86 -8.25 18.90
C GLU A 423 -21.70 -8.53 19.87
N GLY A 424 -20.48 -8.35 19.38
CA GLY A 424 -19.25 -8.41 20.18
C GLY A 424 -18.92 -9.82 20.68
N PRO A 425 -18.42 -9.99 21.92
CA PRO A 425 -17.97 -11.30 22.42
C PRO A 425 -19.12 -12.31 22.62
N ASN A 426 -20.37 -11.84 22.56
CA ASN A 426 -21.56 -12.69 22.66
C ASN A 426 -22.14 -13.05 21.29
N ALA A 427 -21.61 -12.50 20.20
CA ALA A 427 -22.08 -12.81 18.86
C ALA A 427 -21.84 -14.30 18.54
N PRO A 428 -22.88 -15.06 18.16
CA PRO A 428 -22.73 -16.47 17.80
C PRO A 428 -22.07 -16.65 16.44
N TRP A 429 -22.17 -15.65 15.56
CA TRP A 429 -21.74 -15.71 14.17
C TRP A 429 -20.97 -14.44 13.77
N ARG A 430 -20.01 -14.60 12.87
CA ARG A 430 -19.30 -13.53 12.16
C ARG A 430 -19.63 -13.59 10.67
N ILE A 431 -19.92 -12.46 10.06
CA ILE A 431 -20.07 -12.37 8.60
C ILE A 431 -18.70 -12.44 7.93
N ILE A 432 -18.55 -13.35 6.96
CA ILE A 432 -17.37 -13.47 6.11
C ILE A 432 -17.55 -12.63 4.85
N GLY A 433 -18.75 -12.69 4.26
CA GLY A 433 -19.10 -11.91 3.08
C GLY A 433 -20.16 -12.57 2.21
N PRO A 434 -20.47 -11.97 1.05
CA PRO A 434 -21.44 -12.54 0.12
C PRO A 434 -20.95 -13.86 -0.48
N VAL A 435 -21.89 -14.73 -0.82
CA VAL A 435 -21.66 -15.82 -1.77
C VAL A 435 -21.54 -15.18 -3.16
N LEU A 436 -20.45 -15.45 -3.87
CA LEU A 436 -20.15 -14.84 -5.16
C LEU A 436 -20.48 -15.76 -6.33
#